data_AF-A0A970N2C3-F1
#
_entry.id   AF-A0A970N2C3-F1
#
_cell.length_a   1.000
_cell.length_b   1.000
_cell.length_c   1.000
_cell.angle_alpha   90.00
_cell.angle_beta   90.00
_cell.angle_gamma   90.00
#
_symmetry.space_group_name_H-M   'P 1'
#
loop_
_entity.id
_entity.type
_entity.pdbx_description
1 polymer ?
#
loop_
_entity_poly.entity_id
_entity_poly.type
_entity_poly.pdbx_seq_one_letter_code
_entity_poly.pdbx_strand_id
1 'polypeptide(L)'
;MKQIWTVVAVAALVYGVMVPVQALAPNEILVVYNANEDTPLEQPDFNVASRITAQYYAEQRSIPPENVVGLLQTPYTEAITDVWYRARIASPLWANYLSKLEYSHIKCIVLCYGIPSRIIYQPNYDMSVDSALTLLGNPGVPNAQGEFARQPGD
;
A
#
# COMPACT_ATOMS: atom_id res chain seq x y z
N MET A 1 -50.77 -0.56 -23.40
CA MET A 1 -49.39 -0.40 -23.92
C MET A 1 -48.51 0.52 -23.05
N LYS A 2 -48.88 1.78 -22.77
CA LYS A 2 -48.05 2.69 -21.94
C LYS A 2 -47.66 2.13 -20.56
N GLN A 3 -48.57 1.44 -19.87
CA GLN A 3 -48.34 0.85 -18.54
C GLN A 3 -47.23 -0.24 -18.53
N ILE A 4 -47.10 -1.01 -19.61
CA ILE A 4 -46.10 -2.08 -19.73
C ILE A 4 -44.69 -1.47 -19.81
N TRP A 5 -44.53 -0.38 -20.56
CA TRP A 5 -43.26 0.33 -20.68
C TRP A 5 -42.81 0.97 -19.37
N THR A 6 -43.74 1.43 -18.54
CA THR A 6 -43.42 1.98 -17.22
C THR A 6 -42.91 0.91 -16.25
N VAL A 7 -43.54 -0.27 -16.23
CA VAL A 7 -43.09 -1.40 -15.39
C VAL A 7 -41.70 -1.89 -15.82
N VAL A 8 -41.44 -1.98 -17.13
CA VAL A 8 -40.12 -2.37 -17.67
C VAL A 8 -39.05 -1.34 -17.30
N ALA A 9 -39.35 -0.04 -17.42
CA ALA A 9 -38.40 1.02 -17.05
C ALA A 9 -38.07 1.01 -15.55
N VAL A 10 -39.06 0.80 -14.69
CA VAL A 10 -38.84 0.71 -13.23
C VAL A 10 -38.04 -0.54 -12.87
N ALA A 11 -38.36 -1.70 -13.47
CA ALA A 11 -37.60 -2.93 -13.23
C ALA A 11 -36.15 -2.82 -13.68
N ALA A 12 -35.89 -2.20 -14.85
CA ALA A 12 -34.54 -1.96 -15.35
C ALA A 12 -33.75 -0.98 -14.45
N LEU A 13 -34.41 0.06 -13.94
CA LEU A 13 -33.80 1.00 -12.99
C LEU A 13 -33.43 0.30 -11.68
N VAL A 14 -34.34 -0.49 -11.09
CA VAL A 14 -34.10 -1.25 -9.85
C VAL A 14 -32.96 -2.25 -10.02
N TYR A 15 -32.89 -2.93 -11.16
CA TYR A 15 -31.79 -3.86 -11.45
C TYR A 15 -30.45 -3.12 -11.64
N GLY A 16 -30.49 -1.91 -12.22
CA GLY A 16 -29.31 -1.05 -12.40
C GLY A 16 -28.72 -0.50 -11.11
N VAL A 17 -29.52 -0.31 -10.05
CA VAL A 17 -29.00 0.14 -8.72
C VAL A 17 -28.44 -1.00 -7.87
N MET A 18 -28.64 -2.26 -8.25
CA MET A 18 -28.13 -3.43 -7.52
C MET A 18 -26.75 -3.90 -7.99
N VAL A 19 -26.07 -3.16 -8.86
CA VAL A 19 -24.69 -3.48 -9.22
C VAL A 19 -23.84 -3.34 -7.96
N PRO A 20 -23.20 -4.42 -7.46
CA PRO A 20 -22.37 -4.33 -6.28
C PRO A 20 -21.20 -3.41 -6.60
N VAL A 21 -21.11 -2.30 -5.88
CA VAL A 21 -19.84 -1.57 -5.76
C VAL A 21 -18.90 -2.56 -5.08
N GLN A 22 -17.99 -3.14 -5.85
CA GLN A 22 -16.98 -4.04 -5.30
C GLN A 22 -16.02 -3.21 -4.45
N ALA A 23 -16.33 -3.15 -3.16
CA ALA A 23 -15.34 -2.77 -2.17
C ALA A 23 -14.20 -3.80 -2.20
N LEU A 24 -12.98 -3.35 -1.91
CA LEU A 24 -11.84 -4.26 -1.77
C LEU A 24 -12.17 -5.35 -0.76
N ALA A 25 -11.95 -6.61 -1.15
CA ALA A 25 -12.05 -7.71 -0.21
C ALA A 25 -10.86 -7.68 0.77
N PRO A 26 -11.00 -8.16 2.01
CA PRO A 26 -9.93 -8.10 3.01
C PRO A 26 -8.62 -8.76 2.57
N ASN A 27 -8.69 -9.84 1.78
CA ASN A 27 -7.52 -10.50 1.23
C ASN A 27 -6.80 -9.66 0.17
N GLU A 28 -7.43 -8.64 -0.42
CA GLU A 28 -6.81 -7.78 -1.44
C GLU A 28 -6.01 -6.61 -0.82
N ILE A 29 -5.89 -6.56 0.51
CA ILE A 29 -5.22 -5.49 1.25
C ILE A 29 -3.95 -6.06 1.89
N LEU A 30 -2.82 -5.39 1.65
CA LEU A 30 -1.54 -5.62 2.34
C LEU A 30 -1.32 -4.50 3.36
N VAL A 31 -1.07 -4.86 4.62
CA VAL A 31 -0.81 -3.91 5.71
C VAL A 31 0.68 -3.92 6.04
N VAL A 32 1.32 -2.76 6.01
CA VAL A 32 2.77 -2.62 6.18
C VAL A 32 3.08 -1.84 7.45
N TYR A 33 3.92 -2.38 8.31
CA TYR A 33 4.37 -1.72 9.54
C TYR A 33 5.91 -1.66 9.61
N ASN A 34 6.41 -0.75 10.46
CA ASN A 34 7.83 -0.62 10.72
C ASN A 34 8.26 -1.69 11.73
N ALA A 35 9.08 -2.63 11.28
CA ALA A 35 9.60 -3.74 12.08
C ALA A 35 11.10 -3.58 12.35
N ASN A 36 11.63 -2.36 12.23
CA ASN A 36 13.01 -2.08 12.56
C ASN A 36 13.25 -2.35 14.04
N GLU A 37 14.29 -3.11 14.38
CA GLU A 37 14.62 -3.42 15.79
C GLU A 37 15.36 -2.24 16.45
N ASP A 38 15.99 -1.38 15.64
CA ASP A 38 16.69 -0.18 16.07
C ASP A 38 15.68 0.92 16.44
N THR A 39 15.18 0.83 17.68
CA THR A 39 14.15 1.73 18.19
C THR A 39 14.79 3.03 18.71
N PRO A 40 14.22 4.22 18.43
CA PRO A 40 14.79 5.48 18.93
C PRO A 40 14.86 5.49 20.46
N LEU A 41 15.97 5.97 21.02
CA LEU A 41 16.14 6.08 22.47
C LEU A 41 15.08 6.98 23.13
N GLU A 42 14.57 7.97 22.39
CA GLU A 42 13.53 8.89 22.84
C GLU A 42 12.13 8.28 22.77
N GLN A 43 11.94 7.17 22.04
CA GLN A 43 10.65 6.53 21.82
C GLN A 43 10.80 5.00 21.79
N PRO A 44 11.11 4.36 22.93
CA PRO A 44 11.43 2.92 23.01
C PRO A 44 10.27 2.00 22.58
N ASP A 45 9.04 2.51 22.55
CA ASP A 45 7.84 1.76 22.16
C ASP A 45 7.42 2.00 20.69
N PHE A 46 8.20 2.75 19.90
CA PHE A 46 7.82 3.16 18.55
C PHE A 46 7.46 1.98 17.63
N ASN A 47 8.31 0.97 17.57
CA ASN A 47 8.10 -0.20 16.71
C ASN A 47 6.99 -1.12 17.26
N VAL A 48 6.84 -1.18 18.59
CA VAL A 48 5.74 -1.89 19.23
C VAL A 48 4.41 -1.23 18.86
N ALA A 49 4.32 0.10 18.92
CA ALA A 49 3.15 0.86 18.52
C ALA A 49 2.83 0.71 17.02
N SER A 50 3.85 0.68 16.16
CA SER A 50 3.71 0.43 14.71
C SER A 50 3.03 -0.93 14.46
N ARG A 51 3.56 -2.00 15.07
CA ARG A 51 3.01 -3.36 14.93
C ARG A 51 1.60 -3.46 15.50
N ILE A 52 1.34 -2.92 16.69
CA ILE A 52 0.00 -2.95 17.32
C ILE A 52 -1.03 -2.23 16.44
N THR A 53 -0.65 -1.08 15.85
CA THR A 53 -1.53 -0.33 14.94
C THR A 53 -1.91 -1.17 13.71
N ALA A 54 -0.93 -1.86 13.12
CA ALA A 54 -1.18 -2.73 11.96
C ALA A 54 -2.05 -3.94 12.31
N GLN A 55 -1.79 -4.58 13.45
CA GLN A 55 -2.60 -5.70 13.95
C GLN A 55 -4.05 -5.26 14.21
N TYR A 56 -4.23 -4.13 14.91
CA TYR A 56 -5.56 -3.56 15.16
C TYR A 56 -6.29 -3.28 13.84
N TYR A 57 -5.64 -2.62 12.87
CA TYR A 57 -6.26 -2.35 11.58
C TYR A 57 -6.65 -3.64 10.83
N ALA A 58 -5.76 -4.65 10.84
CA ALA A 58 -6.01 -5.93 10.21
C ALA A 58 -7.21 -6.66 10.84
N GLU A 59 -7.28 -6.71 12.18
CA GLU A 59 -8.39 -7.31 12.91
C GLU A 59 -9.72 -6.62 12.59
N GLN A 60 -9.77 -5.28 12.64
CA GLN A 60 -10.99 -4.53 12.34
C GLN A 60 -11.49 -4.70 10.90
N ARG A 61 -10.59 -5.04 9.97
CA ARG A 61 -10.91 -5.22 8.55
C ARG A 61 -10.96 -6.69 8.12
N SER A 62 -10.77 -7.63 9.06
CA SER A 62 -10.68 -9.07 8.77
C SER A 62 -9.61 -9.40 7.71
N ILE A 63 -8.50 -8.66 7.71
CA ILE A 63 -7.37 -8.87 6.80
C ILE A 63 -6.60 -10.11 7.28
N PRO A 64 -6.27 -11.05 6.38
CA PRO A 64 -5.52 -12.25 6.76
C PRO A 64 -4.16 -11.92 7.40
N PRO A 65 -3.72 -12.64 8.45
CA PRO A 65 -2.43 -12.38 9.10
C PRO A 65 -1.22 -12.42 8.16
N GLU A 66 -1.27 -13.24 7.11
CA GLU A 66 -0.24 -13.33 6.06
C GLU A 66 -0.10 -12.06 5.22
N ASN A 67 -1.10 -11.17 5.26
CA ASN A 67 -1.09 -9.86 4.61
C ASN A 67 -0.60 -8.74 5.53
N VAL A 68 -0.18 -9.03 6.77
CA VAL A 68 0.38 -8.06 7.71
C VAL A 68 1.89 -8.21 7.75
N VAL A 69 2.61 -7.29 7.11
CA VAL A 69 4.05 -7.43 6.83
C VAL A 69 4.88 -6.34 7.50
N GLY A 70 6.02 -6.75 8.05
CA GLY A 70 6.96 -5.87 8.75
C GLY A 70 8.19 -5.56 7.91
N LEU A 71 8.57 -4.29 7.82
CA LEU A 71 9.81 -3.87 7.16
C LEU A 71 10.93 -3.67 8.19
N LEU A 72 11.96 -4.52 8.12
CA LEU A 72 12.99 -4.66 9.15
C LEU A 72 14.03 -3.53 9.21
N GLN A 73 14.10 -2.69 8.18
CA GLN A 73 15.17 -1.68 8.06
C GLN A 73 14.63 -0.31 7.70
N THR A 74 13.34 -0.09 7.95
CA THR A 74 12.68 1.18 7.68
C THR A 74 13.09 2.21 8.73
N PRO A 75 13.59 3.39 8.32
CA PRO A 75 13.93 4.44 9.28
C PRO A 75 12.66 4.98 9.97
N TYR A 76 12.84 5.53 11.17
CA TYR A 76 11.76 6.10 11.98
C TYR A 76 11.44 7.57 11.65
N THR A 77 12.17 8.17 10.71
CA THR A 77 11.96 9.56 10.29
C THR A 77 10.79 9.68 9.32
N GLU A 78 10.03 10.76 9.42
CA GLU A 78 8.91 11.04 8.50
C GLU A 78 9.38 11.19 7.05
N ALA A 79 10.54 11.83 6.87
CA ALA A 79 11.15 12.08 5.57
C ALA A 79 12.41 11.22 5.38
N ILE A 80 12.55 10.67 4.18
CA ILE A 80 13.69 9.85 3.75
C ILE A 80 14.15 10.27 2.35
N THR A 81 15.40 10.01 1.99
CA THR A 81 15.83 10.22 0.59
C THR A 81 15.30 9.12 -0.32
N ASP A 82 15.25 9.36 -1.64
CA ASP A 82 14.95 8.33 -2.65
C ASP A 82 15.80 7.05 -2.51
N VAL A 83 17.09 7.18 -2.20
CA VAL A 83 18.00 6.02 -1.99
C VAL A 83 17.49 5.14 -0.84
N TRP A 84 17.13 5.76 0.28
CA TRP A 84 16.58 5.07 1.45
C TRP A 84 15.19 4.48 1.18
N TYR A 85 14.32 5.18 0.46
CA TYR A 85 13.02 4.67 0.04
C TYR A 85 13.16 3.37 -0.77
N ARG A 86 14.02 3.36 -1.79
CA ARG A 86 14.24 2.20 -2.63
C ARG A 86 14.82 1.04 -1.86
N ALA A 87 15.88 1.28 -1.10
CA ALA A 87 16.61 0.24 -0.39
C ALA A 87 15.81 -0.38 0.75
N ARG A 88 14.99 0.41 1.46
CA ARG A 88 14.34 -0.01 2.71
C ARG A 88 12.84 -0.24 2.63
N ILE A 89 12.16 0.33 1.62
CA ILE A 89 10.72 0.20 1.44
C ILE A 89 10.39 -0.50 0.13
N ALA A 90 10.72 0.11 -1.02
CA ALA A 90 10.25 -0.38 -2.32
C ALA A 90 10.86 -1.75 -2.68
N SER A 91 12.18 -1.90 -2.60
CA SER A 91 12.85 -3.15 -2.96
C SER A 91 12.46 -4.32 -2.04
N PRO A 92 12.40 -4.17 -0.71
CA PRO A 92 11.92 -5.23 0.17
C PRO A 92 10.44 -5.59 -0.07
N LEU A 93 9.56 -4.59 -0.29
CA LEU A 93 8.16 -4.86 -0.60
C LEU A 93 8.00 -5.62 -1.91
N TRP A 94 8.73 -5.22 -2.95
CA TRP A 94 8.71 -5.88 -4.24
C TRP A 94 9.23 -7.32 -4.14
N ALA A 95 10.47 -7.49 -3.69
CA ALA A 95 11.15 -8.79 -3.71
C ALA A 95 10.51 -9.83 -2.79
N ASN A 96 9.99 -9.40 -1.64
CA ASN A 96 9.46 -10.31 -0.64
C ASN A 96 7.95 -10.56 -0.76
N TYR A 97 7.21 -9.68 -1.45
CA TYR A 97 5.75 -9.75 -1.49
C TYR A 97 5.21 -9.49 -2.91
N LEU A 98 5.28 -8.26 -3.41
CA LEU A 98 4.50 -7.83 -4.57
C LEU A 98 4.88 -8.52 -5.89
N SER A 99 6.11 -9.02 -6.03
CA SER A 99 6.53 -9.76 -7.22
C SER A 99 6.13 -11.24 -7.22
N LYS A 100 5.56 -11.75 -6.12
CA LYS A 100 5.24 -13.17 -5.97
C LYS A 100 3.79 -13.45 -6.38
N LEU A 101 3.59 -14.59 -7.03
CA LEU A 101 2.26 -15.02 -7.51
C LEU A 101 1.24 -15.13 -6.36
N GLU A 102 1.68 -15.56 -5.18
CA GLU A 102 0.82 -15.68 -3.99
C GLU A 102 0.21 -14.33 -3.56
N TYR A 103 0.86 -13.19 -3.86
CA TYR A 103 0.38 -11.84 -3.57
C TYR A 103 -0.20 -11.11 -4.79
N SER A 104 -0.39 -11.79 -5.92
CA SER A 104 -0.94 -11.19 -7.17
C SER A 104 -2.36 -10.62 -7.02
N HIS A 105 -3.06 -11.01 -5.96
CA HIS A 105 -4.41 -10.57 -5.63
C HIS A 105 -4.44 -9.27 -4.80
N ILE A 106 -3.29 -8.79 -4.31
CA ILE A 106 -3.18 -7.53 -3.56
C ILE A 106 -3.46 -6.34 -4.49
N LYS A 107 -4.37 -5.46 -4.08
CA LYS A 107 -4.80 -4.25 -4.80
C LYS A 107 -4.55 -2.97 -4.02
N CYS A 108 -4.33 -3.06 -2.71
CA CYS A 108 -4.11 -1.91 -1.84
C CYS A 108 -3.01 -2.19 -0.83
N ILE A 109 -2.15 -1.20 -0.60
CA ILE A 109 -1.15 -1.22 0.45
C ILE A 109 -1.54 -0.16 1.49
N VAL A 110 -1.67 -0.57 2.74
CA VAL A 110 -1.91 0.31 3.88
C VAL A 110 -0.60 0.50 4.62
N LEU A 111 -0.07 1.72 4.61
CA LEU A 111 1.10 2.08 5.40
C LEU A 111 0.66 2.48 6.80
N CYS A 112 1.10 1.74 7.81
CA CYS A 112 0.79 2.03 9.20
C CYS A 112 1.78 3.01 9.83
N TYR A 113 1.46 3.41 11.06
CA TYR A 113 2.30 4.26 11.90
C TYR A 113 3.77 3.82 11.85
N GLY A 114 4.68 4.79 11.75
CA GLY A 114 6.12 4.56 11.75
C GLY A 114 6.73 4.20 10.40
N ILE A 115 5.93 4.04 9.35
CA ILE A 115 6.43 4.09 7.97
C ILE A 115 6.63 5.56 7.56
N PRO A 116 7.78 5.94 6.96
CA PRO A 116 7.99 7.26 6.39
C PRO A 116 6.87 7.64 5.42
N SER A 117 6.39 8.89 5.51
CA SER A 117 5.35 9.39 4.61
C SER A 117 5.93 10.09 3.38
N ARG A 118 7.20 10.51 3.44
CA ARG A 118 7.76 11.47 2.48
C ARG A 118 9.15 11.08 1.97
N ILE A 119 9.34 11.25 0.67
CA ILE A 119 10.60 11.05 -0.06
C ILE A 119 11.14 12.42 -0.49
N ILE A 120 12.31 12.78 0.02
CA ILE A 120 13.09 13.94 -0.40
C ILE A 120 13.81 13.57 -1.69
N TYR A 121 13.43 14.20 -2.80
CA TYR A 121 13.97 13.88 -4.12
C TYR A 121 14.91 14.97 -4.64
N GLN A 122 14.51 16.25 -4.56
CA GLN A 122 15.34 17.41 -4.91
C GLN A 122 15.12 18.56 -3.92
N PRO A 123 16.01 19.58 -3.88
CA PRO A 123 15.77 20.77 -3.07
C PRO A 123 14.41 21.40 -3.43
N ASN A 124 13.47 21.41 -2.47
CA ASN A 124 12.08 21.86 -2.60
C ASN A 124 11.15 20.95 -3.43
N TYR A 125 11.51 19.68 -3.64
CA TYR A 125 10.63 18.71 -4.28
C TYR A 125 10.60 17.40 -3.48
N ASP A 126 9.47 17.21 -2.81
CA ASP A 126 9.15 16.03 -2.02
C ASP A 126 8.04 15.23 -2.70
N MET A 127 8.12 13.90 -2.63
CA MET A 127 7.10 12.97 -3.09
C MET A 127 6.53 12.19 -1.91
N SER A 128 5.25 11.84 -1.94
CA SER A 128 4.67 10.97 -0.92
C SER A 128 5.02 9.50 -1.18
N VAL A 129 5.31 8.74 -0.12
CA VAL A 129 5.68 7.32 -0.20
C VAL A 129 4.53 6.47 -0.78
N ASP A 130 3.28 6.80 -0.46
CA ASP A 130 2.09 6.11 -0.99
C ASP A 130 1.95 6.26 -2.52
N SER A 131 2.26 7.45 -3.03
CA SER A 131 2.19 7.81 -4.45
C SER A 131 3.31 7.10 -5.21
N ALA A 132 4.51 7.05 -4.64
CA ALA A 132 5.62 6.28 -5.20
C ALA A 132 5.33 4.77 -5.23
N LEU A 133 4.72 4.21 -4.18
CA LEU A 133 4.35 2.79 -4.14
C LEU A 133 3.25 2.43 -5.13
N THR A 134 2.33 3.35 -5.42
CA THR A 134 1.30 3.15 -6.46
C THR A 134 1.93 2.91 -7.84
N LEU A 135 3.13 3.47 -8.08
CA LEU A 135 3.88 3.27 -9.32
C LEU A 135 4.63 1.94 -9.36
N LEU A 136 5.04 1.39 -8.21
CA LEU A 136 5.87 0.18 -8.10
C LEU A 136 5.25 -1.05 -8.81
N GLY A 137 3.92 -1.11 -8.90
CA GLY A 137 3.18 -2.21 -9.53
C GLY A 137 2.66 -1.94 -10.96
N ASN A 138 2.97 -0.80 -11.57
CA ASN A 138 2.39 -0.42 -12.87
C ASN A 138 3.36 -0.68 -14.04
N PRO A 139 3.17 -1.75 -14.85
CA PRO A 139 4.03 -2.05 -16.00
C PRO A 139 3.87 -1.09 -17.18
N GLY A 140 2.83 -0.24 -17.18
CA GLY A 140 2.54 0.73 -18.24
C GLY A 140 3.29 2.05 -18.12
N VAL A 141 4.09 2.24 -17.08
CA VAL A 141 4.93 3.43 -16.90
C VAL A 141 6.39 2.98 -17.05
N PRO A 142 7.03 3.23 -18.22
CA PRO A 142 8.38 2.75 -18.53
C PRO A 142 9.45 3.16 -17.48
N ASN A 143 9.13 4.16 -16.66
CA ASN A 143 10.00 4.75 -15.65
C ASN A 143 9.63 4.31 -14.23
N ALA A 144 8.42 3.79 -13.99
CA ALA A 144 7.96 3.36 -12.66
C ALA A 144 8.62 2.05 -12.18
N GLN A 145 8.92 1.16 -13.13
CA GLN A 145 9.69 -0.05 -12.91
C GLN A 145 11.16 0.09 -13.35
N GLY A 146 11.47 1.10 -14.17
CA GLY A 146 12.77 1.24 -14.87
C GLY A 146 13.73 2.28 -14.31
N GLU A 147 13.25 3.42 -13.79
CA GLU A 147 14.13 4.40 -13.13
C GLU A 147 14.11 4.27 -11.62
N PHE A 148 13.07 3.64 -11.03
CA PHE A 148 12.96 3.38 -9.59
C PHE A 148 13.64 2.10 -9.09
N ALA A 149 13.92 1.14 -9.98
CA ALA A 149 14.60 -0.11 -9.67
C ALA A 149 15.97 -0.30 -10.34
N ARG A 150 16.36 0.54 -11.32
CA ARG A 150 17.74 0.53 -11.84
C ARG A 150 18.64 1.33 -10.89
N GLN A 151 19.73 0.71 -10.46
CA GLN A 151 20.79 1.40 -9.74
C GLN A 151 21.40 2.48 -10.64
N PRO A 152 21.94 3.58 -10.09
CA PRO A 152 22.78 4.49 -10.86
C PRO A 152 24.06 3.74 -11.25
N GLY A 153 24.10 3.16 -12.45
CA GLY A 153 25.23 2.36 -12.92
C GLY A 153 25.03 1.50 -14.17
N ASP A 154 23.81 1.36 -14.69
CA ASP A 154 23.51 0.67 -15.97
C ASP A 154 23.40 1.65 -17.15
#